data_AF-A0AA96ILP4-F1
#
_entry.id   AF-A0AA96ILP4-F1
#
_cell.length_a   1.000
_cell.length_b   1.000
_cell.length_c   1.000
_cell.angle_alpha   90.00
_cell.angle_beta   90.00
_cell.angle_gamma   90.00
#
_symmetry.space_group_name_H-M   'P 1'
#
loop_
_entity.id
_entity.type
_entity.pdbx_description
1 polymer ?
#
loop_
_entity_poly.entity_id
_entity_poly.type
_entity_poly.pdbx_seq_one_letter_code
_entity_poly.pdbx_strand_id
1 'polypeptide(L)'
;MQNKIKTLESIRNIFKNPLLFVFLYILTIPIFAIFYYCFTELSQFEFTDSLYFSIVTITTLGYGDITPQIDITKFLASSEAILGIVLVGLFLNSLSYTISFRATQKEKDSQKKKDLLLAKERFLNYNKLIEQKIDRYYKYLVIVTKGTNNSEELKVNENFKFNDLSDIYTSSLALTDSISTSTIDFYYESQKDLLQNLENLVALGFLQNWQELEKLCLDFIVELKNDDFSDFILNQKNSKIGDTKYTEYISKMIKEYEGEVKPLGSNLLTPYVVLYYQIKRSIEFIEQYKYNIGQIK
;
A
#
# COMPACT_ATOMS: atom_id res chain seq x y z
N MET A 1 -6.11 -35.56 -12.74
CA MET A 1 -5.25 -34.47 -13.26
C MET A 1 -4.44 -33.77 -12.16
N GLN A 2 -5.06 -33.35 -11.06
CA GLN A 2 -4.37 -32.67 -9.93
C GLN A 2 -3.23 -33.48 -9.27
N ASN A 3 -3.36 -34.80 -9.11
CA ASN A 3 -2.29 -35.65 -8.56
C ASN A 3 -1.04 -35.73 -9.44
N LYS A 4 -1.21 -35.63 -10.77
CA LYS A 4 -0.10 -35.67 -11.75
C LYS A 4 0.66 -34.34 -11.80
N ILE A 5 -0.03 -33.23 -11.50
CA ILE A 5 0.57 -31.89 -11.41
C ILE A 5 1.40 -31.79 -10.11
N LYS A 6 0.85 -32.27 -8.99
CA LYS A 6 1.58 -32.32 -7.71
C LYS A 6 2.85 -33.16 -7.79
N THR A 7 2.81 -34.35 -8.42
CA THR A 7 4.01 -35.18 -8.58
C THR A 7 5.09 -34.53 -9.45
N LEU A 8 4.71 -33.82 -10.52
CA LEU A 8 5.66 -33.07 -11.35
C LEU A 8 6.29 -31.89 -10.59
N GLU A 9 5.53 -31.22 -9.73
CA GLU A 9 6.06 -30.17 -8.86
C GLU A 9 7.02 -30.72 -7.80
N SER A 10 6.71 -31.88 -7.23
CA SER A 10 7.61 -32.60 -6.32
C SER A 10 8.94 -32.94 -6.99
N ILE A 11 8.89 -33.52 -8.20
CA ILE A 11 10.09 -33.86 -8.98
C ILE A 11 10.89 -32.60 -9.28
N ARG A 12 10.24 -31.50 -9.69
CA ARG A 12 10.92 -30.23 -9.95
C ARG A 12 11.59 -29.66 -8.69
N ASN A 13 11.01 -29.85 -7.51
CA ASN A 13 11.61 -29.39 -6.25
C ASN A 13 12.82 -30.25 -5.83
N ILE A 14 12.82 -31.55 -6.15
CA ILE A 14 13.97 -32.43 -5.93
C ILE A 14 15.21 -31.92 -6.68
N PHE A 15 15.06 -31.54 -7.95
CA PHE A 15 16.17 -31.01 -8.77
C PHE A 15 16.67 -29.61 -8.34
N LYS A 16 15.97 -28.91 -7.43
CA LYS A 16 16.38 -27.59 -6.92
C LYS A 16 17.25 -27.66 -5.66
N ASN A 17 17.42 -28.82 -5.07
CA ASN A 17 18.17 -28.98 -3.82
C ASN A 17 19.61 -29.42 -4.13
N PRO A 18 20.62 -28.52 -4.07
CA PRO A 18 22.00 -28.89 -4.38
C PRO A 18 22.54 -29.96 -3.40
N LEU A 19 22.10 -29.94 -2.14
CA LEU A 19 22.52 -30.91 -1.13
C LEU A 19 22.13 -32.36 -1.47
N LEU A 20 21.05 -32.56 -2.23
CA LEU A 20 20.65 -33.90 -2.65
C LEU A 20 21.70 -34.52 -3.57
N PHE A 21 22.22 -33.76 -4.53
CA PHE A 21 23.22 -34.25 -5.47
C PHE A 21 24.56 -34.54 -4.77
N VAL A 22 24.91 -33.74 -3.75
CA VAL A 22 26.07 -34.03 -2.89
C VAL A 22 25.87 -35.35 -2.14
N PHE A 23 24.69 -35.55 -1.55
CA PHE A 23 24.37 -36.80 -0.87
C PHE A 23 24.41 -38.01 -1.82
N LEU A 24 23.82 -37.91 -3.01
CA LEU A 24 23.85 -38.97 -4.02
C LEU A 24 25.28 -39.27 -4.49
N TYR A 25 26.11 -38.24 -4.68
CA TYR A 25 27.52 -38.38 -5.07
C TYR A 25 28.36 -39.09 -4.00
N ILE A 26 28.10 -38.80 -2.71
CA ILE A 26 28.77 -39.50 -1.61
C ILE A 26 28.26 -40.95 -1.49
N LEU A 27 26.96 -41.17 -1.73
CA LEU A 27 26.34 -42.50 -1.62
C LEU A 27 26.82 -43.47 -2.72
N THR A 28 27.17 -42.96 -3.91
CA THR A 28 27.70 -43.81 -4.99
C THR A 28 29.02 -44.47 -4.62
N ILE A 29 29.85 -43.83 -3.80
CA ILE A 29 31.17 -44.35 -3.41
C ILE A 29 31.10 -45.73 -2.73
N PRO A 30 30.39 -45.91 -1.59
CA PRO A 30 30.30 -47.22 -0.95
C PRO A 30 29.54 -48.24 -1.81
N ILE A 31 28.58 -47.81 -2.64
CA ILE A 31 27.83 -48.71 -3.52
C ILE A 31 28.77 -49.33 -4.57
N PHE A 32 29.55 -48.52 -5.28
CA PHE A 32 30.50 -49.00 -6.27
C PHE A 32 31.66 -49.77 -5.62
N ALA A 33 32.12 -49.36 -4.44
CA ALA A 33 33.11 -50.11 -3.67
C ALA A 33 32.64 -51.54 -3.33
N ILE A 34 31.37 -51.72 -2.94
CA ILE A 34 30.80 -53.06 -2.72
C ILE A 34 30.79 -53.86 -4.03
N PHE A 35 30.39 -53.25 -5.14
CA PHE A 35 30.43 -53.93 -6.45
C PHE A 35 31.85 -54.35 -6.83
N TYR A 36 32.86 -53.48 -6.67
CA TYR A 36 34.24 -53.84 -6.93
C TYR A 36 34.72 -54.98 -6.03
N TYR A 37 34.41 -54.92 -4.74
CA TYR A 37 34.80 -55.98 -3.80
C TYR A 37 34.18 -57.34 -4.16
N CYS A 38 32.91 -57.38 -4.60
CA CYS A 38 32.24 -58.62 -4.96
C CYS A 38 32.70 -59.21 -6.31
N PHE A 39 33.07 -58.37 -7.28
CA PHE A 39 33.40 -58.81 -8.65
C PHE A 39 34.89 -58.89 -8.95
N THR A 40 35.75 -58.44 -8.04
CA THR A 40 37.20 -58.49 -8.22
C THR A 40 37.73 -59.80 -7.64
N GLU A 41 38.12 -60.74 -8.50
CA GLU A 41 38.73 -62.03 -8.12
C GLU A 41 40.20 -61.91 -7.66
N LEU A 42 40.60 -60.77 -7.10
CA LEU A 42 41.96 -60.58 -6.60
C LEU A 42 42.04 -61.13 -5.18
N SER A 43 42.73 -62.25 -5.02
CA SER A 43 42.98 -62.96 -3.75
C SER A 43 43.74 -62.16 -2.67
N GLN A 44 44.01 -60.87 -2.89
CA GLN A 44 44.73 -59.95 -2.01
C GLN A 44 44.08 -58.57 -1.86
N PHE A 45 42.85 -58.37 -2.33
CA PHE A 45 42.20 -57.05 -2.36
C PHE A 45 41.36 -56.81 -1.11
N GLU A 46 41.68 -55.77 -0.33
CA GLU A 46 40.89 -55.40 0.83
C GLU A 46 39.70 -54.49 0.42
N PHE A 47 38.67 -54.43 1.26
CA PHE A 47 37.53 -53.54 1.01
C PHE A 47 37.96 -52.05 0.97
N THR A 48 39.02 -51.71 1.71
CA THR A 48 39.66 -50.38 1.69
C THR A 48 40.19 -50.01 0.31
N ASP A 49 40.76 -50.96 -0.44
CA ASP A 49 41.27 -50.73 -1.78
C ASP A 49 40.12 -50.50 -2.78
N SER A 50 38.99 -51.18 -2.57
CA SER A 50 37.76 -50.99 -3.36
C SER A 50 37.12 -49.62 -3.12
N LEU A 51 37.09 -49.16 -1.86
CA LEU A 51 36.66 -47.80 -1.50
C LEU A 51 37.58 -46.74 -2.10
N TYR A 52 38.89 -46.92 -1.98
CA TYR A 52 39.88 -46.02 -2.56
C TYR A 52 39.74 -45.93 -4.08
N PHE A 53 39.63 -47.08 -4.78
CA PHE A 53 39.44 -47.11 -6.23
C PHE A 53 38.16 -46.38 -6.66
N SER A 54 37.05 -46.59 -5.97
CA SER A 54 35.78 -45.88 -6.23
C SER A 54 35.93 -44.36 -6.02
N ILE A 55 36.55 -43.92 -4.92
CA ILE A 55 36.83 -42.49 -4.66
C ILE A 55 37.64 -41.89 -5.80
N VAL A 56 38.77 -42.50 -6.16
CA VAL A 56 39.68 -41.99 -7.21
C VAL A 56 39.02 -41.98 -8.58
N THR A 57 38.14 -42.94 -8.86
CA THR A 57 37.37 -43.03 -10.12
C THR A 57 36.31 -41.95 -10.20
N ILE A 58 35.43 -41.82 -9.20
CA ILE A 58 34.33 -40.85 -9.22
C ILE A 58 34.82 -39.39 -9.08
N THR A 59 35.95 -39.18 -8.41
CA THR A 59 36.61 -37.85 -8.33
C THR A 59 37.40 -37.50 -9.57
N THR A 60 37.44 -38.40 -10.57
CA THR A 60 38.18 -38.24 -11.84
C THR A 60 39.70 -38.10 -11.66
N LEU A 61 40.25 -38.45 -10.48
CA LEU A 61 41.68 -38.42 -10.21
C LEU A 61 42.43 -39.48 -11.01
N GLY A 62 41.92 -40.71 -11.02
CA GLY A 62 42.43 -41.81 -11.86
C GLY A 62 43.94 -42.08 -11.73
N TYR A 63 44.47 -42.29 -10.53
CA TYR A 63 45.92 -42.50 -10.32
C TYR A 63 46.51 -43.69 -11.09
N GLY A 64 45.71 -44.70 -11.41
CA GLY A 64 46.11 -45.86 -12.23
C GLY A 64 46.94 -46.90 -11.48
N ASP A 65 47.04 -46.79 -10.16
CA ASP A 65 47.63 -47.76 -9.25
C ASP A 65 46.79 -49.04 -9.11
N ILE A 66 45.46 -48.89 -9.14
CA ILE A 66 44.50 -49.99 -9.26
C ILE A 66 43.82 -49.89 -10.63
N THR A 67 43.77 -51.02 -11.35
CA THR A 67 43.16 -51.07 -12.68
C THR A 67 42.24 -52.29 -12.84
N PRO A 68 41.03 -52.10 -13.40
CA PRO A 68 40.09 -53.20 -13.60
C PRO A 68 40.58 -54.15 -14.69
N GLN A 69 40.78 -55.43 -14.32
CA GLN A 69 41.30 -56.45 -15.24
C GLN A 69 40.18 -57.17 -16.00
N ILE A 70 39.02 -57.35 -15.36
CA ILE A 70 37.88 -58.12 -15.89
C ILE A 70 36.89 -57.17 -16.58
N ASP A 71 36.26 -57.63 -17.66
CA ASP A 71 35.36 -56.81 -18.48
C ASP A 71 34.20 -56.19 -17.69
N ILE A 72 33.63 -56.93 -16.71
CA ILE A 72 32.58 -56.39 -15.83
C ILE A 72 33.08 -55.22 -14.97
N THR A 73 34.30 -55.32 -14.43
CA THR A 73 34.90 -54.26 -13.60
C THR A 73 35.27 -53.02 -14.42
N LYS A 74 35.67 -53.21 -15.70
CA LYS A 74 35.91 -52.10 -16.65
C LYS A 74 34.62 -51.36 -16.97
N PHE A 75 33.52 -52.10 -17.18
CA PHE A 75 32.21 -51.51 -17.39
C PHE A 75 31.73 -50.73 -16.16
N LEU A 76 31.87 -51.29 -14.97
CA LEU A 76 31.53 -50.60 -13.71
C LEU A 76 32.31 -49.30 -13.55
N ALA A 77 33.64 -49.31 -13.71
CA ALA A 77 34.48 -48.12 -13.64
C ALA A 77 34.09 -47.05 -14.67
N SER A 78 33.79 -47.46 -15.91
CA SER A 78 33.33 -46.55 -16.95
C SER A 78 31.98 -45.92 -16.59
N SER A 79 31.05 -46.72 -16.05
CA SER A 79 29.73 -46.25 -15.62
C SER A 79 29.80 -45.31 -14.42
N GLU A 80 30.67 -45.58 -13.46
CA GLU A 80 30.91 -44.74 -12.28
C GLU A 80 31.46 -43.37 -12.67
N ALA A 81 32.46 -43.34 -13.56
CA ALA A 81 33.03 -42.10 -14.06
C ALA A 81 31.98 -41.22 -14.77
N ILE A 82 31.14 -41.81 -15.62
CA ILE A 82 30.04 -41.10 -16.30
C ILE A 82 29.04 -40.58 -15.26
N LEU A 83 28.64 -41.43 -14.31
CA LEU A 83 27.68 -41.06 -13.27
C LEU A 83 28.19 -39.91 -12.40
N GLY A 84 29.48 -39.93 -12.02
CA GLY A 84 30.13 -38.87 -11.25
C GLY A 84 30.06 -37.52 -11.95
N ILE A 85 30.43 -37.47 -13.23
CA ILE A 85 30.37 -36.23 -14.04
C ILE A 85 28.92 -35.71 -14.14
N VAL A 86 27.95 -36.59 -14.37
CA VAL A 86 26.52 -36.22 -14.43
C VAL A 86 26.04 -35.63 -13.11
N LEU A 87 26.39 -36.25 -11.97
CA LEU A 87 26.00 -35.78 -10.64
C LEU A 87 26.61 -34.41 -10.31
N VAL A 88 27.88 -34.18 -10.64
CA VAL A 88 28.54 -32.87 -10.47
C VAL A 88 27.86 -31.81 -11.35
N GLY A 89 27.54 -32.13 -12.60
CA GLY A 89 26.81 -31.22 -13.50
C GLY A 89 25.43 -30.83 -12.96
N LEU A 90 24.67 -31.81 -12.44
CA LEU A 90 23.37 -31.57 -11.80
C LEU A 90 23.49 -30.72 -10.52
N PHE A 91 24.51 -30.97 -9.71
CA PHE A 91 24.82 -30.15 -8.54
C PHE A 91 25.07 -28.68 -8.92
N LEU A 92 25.96 -28.44 -9.89
CA LEU A 92 26.30 -27.09 -10.34
C LEU A 92 25.08 -26.36 -10.93
N ASN A 93 24.24 -27.07 -11.71
CA ASN A 93 23.00 -26.51 -12.24
C ASN A 93 22.04 -26.08 -11.12
N SER A 94 21.83 -26.96 -10.14
CA SER A 94 20.94 -26.71 -8.99
C SER A 94 21.42 -25.53 -8.13
N LEU A 95 22.74 -25.45 -7.91
CA LEU A 95 23.38 -24.35 -7.19
C LEU A 95 23.23 -23.03 -7.94
N SER A 96 23.54 -23.01 -9.24
CA SER A 96 23.39 -21.82 -10.10
C SER A 96 21.95 -21.32 -10.14
N TYR A 97 20.98 -22.23 -10.27
CA TYR A 97 19.55 -21.89 -10.19
C TYR A 97 19.19 -21.24 -8.86
N THR A 98 19.65 -21.82 -7.74
CA THR A 98 19.37 -21.29 -6.39
C THR A 98 19.94 -19.89 -6.18
N ILE A 99 21.19 -19.68 -6.60
CA ILE A 99 21.86 -18.37 -6.50
C ILE A 99 21.15 -17.34 -7.37
N SER A 100 20.86 -17.68 -8.64
CA SER A 100 20.18 -16.80 -9.58
C SER A 100 18.78 -16.42 -9.07
N PHE A 101 18.02 -17.41 -8.59
CA PHE A 101 16.70 -17.16 -8.02
C PHE A 101 16.75 -16.22 -6.81
N ARG A 102 17.71 -16.42 -5.89
CA ARG A 102 17.89 -15.53 -4.73
C ARG A 102 18.30 -14.11 -5.15
N ALA A 103 19.16 -13.98 -6.16
CA ALA A 103 19.56 -12.69 -6.70
C ALA A 103 18.36 -11.93 -7.31
N THR A 104 17.58 -12.59 -8.18
CA THR A 104 16.37 -12.00 -8.78
C THR A 104 15.32 -11.63 -7.74
N GLN A 105 15.13 -12.45 -6.70
CA GLN A 105 14.18 -12.12 -5.63
C GLN A 105 14.64 -10.91 -4.81
N LYS A 106 15.93 -10.85 -4.46
CA LYS A 106 16.51 -9.69 -3.75
C LYS A 106 16.39 -8.41 -4.57
N GLU A 107 16.61 -8.49 -5.89
CA GLU A 107 16.44 -7.38 -6.81
C GLU A 107 14.98 -6.91 -6.87
N LYS A 108 14.02 -7.84 -7.02
CA LYS A 108 12.59 -7.53 -7.00
C LYS A 108 12.15 -6.89 -5.68
N ASP A 109 12.63 -7.39 -4.55
CA ASP A 109 12.31 -6.82 -3.23
C ASP A 109 12.92 -5.43 -3.06
N SER A 110 14.14 -5.22 -3.54
CA SER A 110 14.76 -3.89 -3.58
C SER A 110 13.99 -2.94 -4.48
N GLN A 111 13.49 -3.41 -5.62
CA GLN A 111 12.72 -2.61 -6.56
C GLN A 111 11.38 -2.19 -5.94
N LYS A 112 10.64 -3.14 -5.35
CA LYS A 112 9.38 -2.83 -4.63
C LYS A 112 9.57 -1.79 -3.53
N LYS A 113 10.67 -1.88 -2.77
CA LYS A 113 10.99 -0.88 -1.74
C LYS A 113 11.26 0.50 -2.35
N LYS A 114 11.99 0.58 -3.46
CA LYS A 114 12.23 1.83 -4.20
C LYS A 114 10.92 2.41 -4.74
N ASP A 115 10.07 1.58 -5.35
CA ASP A 115 8.78 1.99 -5.91
C ASP A 115 7.86 2.54 -4.81
N LEU A 116 7.81 1.88 -3.65
CA LEU A 116 7.06 2.36 -2.48
C LEU A 116 7.60 3.70 -1.96
N LEU A 117 8.92 3.87 -1.90
CA LEU A 117 9.55 5.12 -1.48
C LEU A 117 9.23 6.26 -2.44
N LEU A 118 9.34 6.03 -3.74
CA LEU A 118 8.96 7.01 -4.77
C LEU A 118 7.47 7.37 -4.71
N ALA A 119 6.60 6.39 -4.46
CA ALA A 119 5.17 6.65 -4.27
C ALA A 119 4.93 7.52 -3.02
N LYS A 120 5.61 7.24 -1.89
CA LYS A 120 5.55 8.05 -0.67
C LYS A 120 6.02 9.48 -0.92
N GLU A 121 7.13 9.68 -1.62
CA GLU A 121 7.62 11.03 -1.94
C GLU A 121 6.67 11.81 -2.84
N ARG A 122 6.12 11.17 -3.90
CA ARG A 122 5.12 11.81 -4.78
C ARG A 122 3.89 12.24 -4.01
N PHE A 123 3.37 11.35 -3.17
CA PHE A 123 2.25 11.63 -2.29
C PHE A 123 2.55 12.79 -1.35
N LEU A 124 3.66 12.73 -0.58
CA LEU A 124 4.01 13.78 0.38
C LEU A 124 4.24 15.14 -0.29
N ASN A 125 4.78 15.16 -1.50
CA ASN A 125 4.94 16.40 -2.26
C ASN A 125 3.59 16.99 -2.68
N TYR A 126 2.64 16.16 -3.14
CA TYR A 126 1.29 16.61 -3.44
C TYR A 126 0.52 17.02 -2.17
N ASN A 127 0.72 16.30 -1.07
CA ASN A 127 0.10 16.57 0.22
C ASN A 127 0.44 17.97 0.76
N LYS A 128 1.60 18.54 0.43
CA LYS A 128 1.91 19.95 0.78
C LYS A 128 0.86 20.92 0.23
N LEU A 129 0.36 20.67 -0.98
CA LEU A 129 -0.70 21.47 -1.57
C LEU A 129 -2.03 21.21 -0.85
N ILE A 130 -2.35 19.96 -0.53
CA ILE A 130 -3.56 19.62 0.23
C ILE A 130 -3.55 20.26 1.62
N GLU A 131 -2.43 20.20 2.35
CA GLU A 131 -2.28 20.85 3.65
C GLU A 131 -2.57 22.35 3.55
N GLN A 132 -2.08 23.04 2.52
CA GLN A 132 -2.40 24.46 2.29
C GLN A 132 -3.90 24.69 2.02
N LYS A 133 -4.56 23.79 1.28
CA LYS A 133 -6.01 23.88 1.02
C LYS A 133 -6.83 23.60 2.29
N ILE A 134 -6.41 22.61 3.07
CA ILE A 134 -6.99 22.28 4.37
C ILE A 134 -6.85 23.46 5.32
N ASP A 135 -5.70 24.12 5.39
CA ASP A 135 -5.50 25.26 6.27
C ASP A 135 -6.39 26.45 5.87
N ARG A 136 -6.52 26.72 4.57
CA ARG A 136 -7.45 27.75 4.06
C ARG A 136 -8.90 27.40 4.39
N TYR A 137 -9.31 26.15 4.18
CA TYR A 137 -10.67 25.70 4.50
C TYR A 137 -10.95 25.73 6.00
N TYR A 138 -9.97 25.29 6.82
CA TYR A 138 -10.04 25.29 8.27
C TYR A 138 -10.17 26.71 8.84
N LYS A 139 -9.49 27.71 8.27
CA LYS A 139 -9.69 29.13 8.61
C LYS A 139 -11.18 29.51 8.54
N TYR A 140 -11.87 29.16 7.44
CA TYR A 140 -13.28 29.51 7.27
C TYR A 140 -14.22 28.63 8.09
N LEU A 141 -13.85 27.38 8.39
CA LEU A 141 -14.56 26.58 9.41
C LEU A 141 -14.51 27.26 10.78
N VAL A 142 -13.35 27.79 11.19
CA VAL A 142 -13.23 28.52 12.47
C VAL A 142 -14.14 29.75 12.48
N ILE A 143 -14.13 30.56 11.42
CA ILE A 143 -14.96 31.78 11.34
C ILE A 143 -16.45 31.44 11.38
N VAL A 144 -16.89 30.42 10.64
CA VAL A 144 -18.30 29.98 10.61
C VAL A 144 -18.74 29.38 11.95
N THR A 145 -17.85 28.75 12.71
CA THR A 145 -18.21 28.06 13.96
C THR A 145 -18.13 28.94 15.22
N LYS A 146 -17.31 29.99 15.21
CA LYS A 146 -17.18 30.95 16.33
C LYS A 146 -17.91 32.27 16.10
N GLY A 147 -18.29 32.55 14.86
CA GLY A 147 -18.75 33.85 14.43
C GLY A 147 -17.62 34.87 14.29
N THR A 148 -17.97 36.02 13.73
CA THR A 148 -17.05 37.08 13.28
C THR A 148 -16.28 37.81 14.39
N ASN A 149 -16.73 37.73 15.65
CA ASN A 149 -16.19 38.53 16.75
C ASN A 149 -15.14 37.82 17.62
N ASN A 150 -14.87 36.52 17.42
CA ASN A 150 -14.09 35.69 18.36
C ASN A 150 -12.88 34.98 17.70
N SER A 151 -12.17 35.68 16.80
CA SER A 151 -11.15 35.12 15.91
C SER A 151 -9.72 35.08 16.45
N GLU A 152 -9.47 35.39 17.73
CA GLU A 152 -8.10 35.42 18.30
C GLU A 152 -7.42 34.04 18.34
N GLU A 153 -8.19 32.94 18.42
CA GLU A 153 -7.66 31.58 18.36
C GLU A 153 -8.14 30.82 17.10
N LEU A 154 -7.17 30.32 16.31
CA LEU A 154 -7.36 29.43 15.16
C LEU A 154 -7.74 27.99 15.59
N LYS A 155 -8.85 27.87 16.30
CA LYS A 155 -9.46 26.60 16.69
C LYS A 155 -10.95 26.68 16.46
N VAL A 156 -11.52 25.59 15.98
CA VAL A 156 -12.97 25.46 15.78
C VAL A 156 -13.68 25.48 17.15
N ASN A 157 -14.93 25.97 17.18
CA ASN A 157 -15.77 25.84 18.36
C ASN A 157 -16.17 24.37 18.58
N GLU A 158 -15.61 23.70 19.59
CA GLU A 158 -15.94 22.30 19.92
C GLU A 158 -17.43 22.09 20.24
N ASN A 159 -18.09 23.14 20.75
CA ASN A 159 -19.52 23.15 21.07
C ASN A 159 -20.34 23.84 19.97
N PHE A 160 -19.95 23.70 18.70
CA PHE A 160 -20.64 24.29 17.56
C PHE A 160 -22.12 23.90 17.51
N LYS A 161 -23.00 24.91 17.55
CA LYS A 161 -24.46 24.81 17.53
C LYS A 161 -25.02 25.35 16.23
N PHE A 162 -26.25 24.95 15.90
CA PHE A 162 -26.94 25.43 14.70
C PHE A 162 -27.09 26.96 14.69
N ASN A 163 -27.38 27.58 15.83
CA ASN A 163 -27.56 29.02 15.99
C ASN A 163 -26.28 29.83 15.67
N ASP A 164 -25.10 29.19 15.74
CA ASP A 164 -23.82 29.81 15.38
C ASP A 164 -23.76 30.11 13.86
N LEU A 165 -24.60 29.48 13.04
CA LEU A 165 -24.72 29.80 11.61
C LEU A 165 -25.48 31.10 11.32
N SER A 166 -25.94 31.82 12.35
CA SER A 166 -26.77 33.01 12.14
C SER A 166 -26.03 34.18 11.47
N ASP A 167 -24.70 34.25 11.55
CA ASP A 167 -23.89 35.34 11.01
C ASP A 167 -23.13 34.99 9.71
N ILE A 168 -23.40 33.83 9.09
CA ILE A 168 -22.66 33.36 7.89
C ILE A 168 -22.75 34.30 6.68
N TYR A 169 -23.78 35.14 6.62
CA TYR A 169 -23.97 36.16 5.57
C TYR A 169 -23.22 37.48 5.84
N THR A 170 -22.61 37.62 7.01
CA THR A 170 -21.78 38.78 7.36
C THR A 170 -20.37 38.65 6.77
N SER A 171 -19.65 39.77 6.67
CA SER A 171 -18.25 39.78 6.22
C SER A 171 -17.36 39.00 7.18
N SER A 172 -16.37 38.25 6.69
CA SER A 172 -15.45 37.46 7.53
C SER A 172 -14.60 38.29 8.49
N LEU A 173 -14.51 39.61 8.25
CA LEU A 173 -13.64 40.58 8.96
C LEU A 173 -12.14 40.23 8.94
N ALA A 174 -11.74 39.20 8.20
CA ALA A 174 -10.33 38.89 8.03
C ALA A 174 -9.67 39.93 7.12
N LEU A 175 -8.51 40.44 7.54
CA LEU A 175 -7.78 41.51 6.83
C LEU A 175 -7.39 41.13 5.39
N THR A 176 -7.32 39.84 5.08
CA THR A 176 -6.99 39.32 3.75
C THR A 176 -8.18 39.28 2.79
N ASP A 177 -9.39 39.47 3.31
CA ASP A 177 -10.63 39.17 2.60
C ASP A 177 -11.35 40.45 2.18
N SER A 178 -12.15 40.37 1.12
CA SER A 178 -12.98 41.51 0.72
C SER A 178 -14.12 41.73 1.72
N ILE A 179 -14.29 42.98 2.16
CA ILE A 179 -15.37 43.39 3.07
C ILE A 179 -16.75 43.18 2.42
N SER A 180 -16.84 43.23 1.09
CA SER A 180 -18.10 43.06 0.35
C SER A 180 -18.57 41.60 0.25
N THR A 181 -17.69 40.64 0.55
CA THR A 181 -17.93 39.21 0.37
C THR A 181 -18.30 38.59 1.71
N SER A 182 -19.31 37.70 1.71
CA SER A 182 -19.78 37.08 2.95
C SER A 182 -18.92 35.90 3.37
N THR A 183 -18.90 35.59 4.66
CA THR A 183 -18.17 34.44 5.22
C THR A 183 -18.53 33.14 4.50
N ILE A 184 -19.81 32.94 4.19
CA ILE A 184 -20.29 31.74 3.49
C ILE A 184 -19.75 31.61 2.07
N ASP A 185 -19.43 32.71 1.38
CA ASP A 185 -18.76 32.65 0.07
C ASP A 185 -17.38 32.02 0.20
N PHE A 186 -16.57 32.55 1.11
CA PHE A 186 -15.19 32.09 1.28
C PHE A 186 -15.14 30.67 1.83
N TYR A 187 -16.09 30.28 2.68
CA TYR A 187 -16.28 28.90 3.09
C TYR A 187 -16.49 27.98 1.89
N TYR A 188 -17.46 28.27 1.02
CA TYR A 188 -17.74 27.42 -0.14
C TYR A 188 -16.62 27.47 -1.20
N GLU A 189 -15.98 28.62 -1.41
CA GLU A 189 -14.83 28.74 -2.30
C GLU A 189 -13.68 27.83 -1.84
N SER A 190 -13.32 27.91 -0.57
CA SER A 190 -12.26 27.07 0.01
C SER A 190 -12.63 25.59 0.07
N GLN A 191 -13.91 25.26 0.31
CA GLN A 191 -14.42 23.89 0.25
C GLN A 191 -14.28 23.31 -1.17
N LYS A 192 -14.72 24.05 -2.20
CA LYS A 192 -14.64 23.62 -3.61
C LYS A 192 -13.18 23.45 -4.05
N ASP A 193 -12.30 24.37 -3.64
CA ASP A 193 -10.85 24.27 -3.91
C ASP A 193 -10.24 23.02 -3.24
N LEU A 194 -10.56 22.74 -1.96
CA LEU A 194 -10.12 21.51 -1.29
C LEU A 194 -10.64 20.26 -2.00
N LEU A 195 -11.94 20.22 -2.31
CA LEU A 195 -12.60 19.09 -2.95
C LEU A 195 -11.94 18.74 -4.30
N GLN A 196 -11.70 19.75 -5.14
CA GLN A 196 -11.03 19.56 -6.43
C GLN A 196 -9.62 18.98 -6.28
N ASN A 197 -8.88 19.40 -5.26
CA ASN A 197 -7.53 18.88 -5.02
C ASN A 197 -7.55 17.46 -4.43
N LEU A 198 -8.53 17.11 -3.60
CA LEU A 198 -8.73 15.74 -3.13
C LEU A 198 -9.14 14.80 -4.27
N GLU A 199 -10.01 15.24 -5.18
CA GLU A 199 -10.36 14.48 -6.38
C GLU A 199 -9.13 14.22 -7.25
N ASN A 200 -8.30 15.25 -7.47
CA ASN A 200 -7.06 15.10 -8.21
C ASN A 200 -6.08 14.14 -7.51
N LEU A 201 -5.96 14.22 -6.18
CA LEU A 201 -5.13 13.33 -5.38
C LEU A 201 -5.52 11.85 -5.59
N VAL A 202 -6.83 11.56 -5.56
CA VAL A 202 -7.37 10.22 -5.79
C VAL A 202 -7.21 9.81 -7.25
N ALA A 203 -7.57 10.67 -8.20
CA ALA A 203 -7.52 10.38 -9.64
C ALA A 203 -6.09 10.11 -10.14
N LEU A 204 -5.09 10.75 -9.54
CA LEU A 204 -3.67 10.51 -9.84
C LEU A 204 -3.15 9.18 -9.25
N GLY A 205 -3.96 8.47 -8.46
CA GLY A 205 -3.58 7.20 -7.84
C GLY A 205 -2.52 7.35 -6.73
N PHE A 206 -2.32 8.56 -6.20
CA PHE A 206 -1.29 8.80 -5.18
C PHE A 206 -1.62 8.15 -3.84
N LEU A 207 -2.87 7.72 -3.62
CA LEU A 207 -3.32 7.04 -2.41
C LEU A 207 -3.32 5.51 -2.49
N GLN A 208 -2.88 4.92 -3.61
CA GLN A 208 -2.98 3.46 -3.85
C GLN A 208 -2.37 2.59 -2.74
N ASN A 209 -1.31 3.07 -2.07
CA ASN A 209 -0.65 2.35 -0.98
C ASN A 209 -1.25 2.63 0.42
N TRP A 210 -2.23 3.54 0.51
CA TRP A 210 -2.85 4.01 1.75
C TRP A 210 -4.38 3.94 1.64
N GLN A 211 -4.91 2.72 1.61
CA GLN A 211 -6.33 2.43 1.36
C GLN A 211 -7.27 3.12 2.35
N GLU A 212 -6.89 3.24 3.62
CA GLU A 212 -7.70 3.93 4.64
C GLU A 212 -7.84 5.43 4.33
N LEU A 213 -6.75 6.08 3.92
CA LEU A 213 -6.75 7.48 3.54
C LEU A 213 -7.48 7.71 2.20
N GLU A 214 -7.34 6.79 1.24
CA GLU A 214 -8.08 6.81 -0.02
C GLU A 214 -9.58 6.77 0.24
N LYS A 215 -10.02 5.82 1.07
CA LYS A 215 -11.42 5.68 1.46
C LYS A 215 -11.93 6.93 2.17
N LEU A 216 -11.18 7.47 3.13
CA LEU A 216 -11.53 8.70 3.85
C LEU A 216 -11.76 9.88 2.88
N CYS A 217 -10.86 10.07 1.90
CA CYS A 217 -11.01 11.12 0.90
C CYS A 217 -12.24 10.90 0.02
N LEU A 218 -12.46 9.67 -0.44
CA LEU A 218 -13.60 9.32 -1.30
C LEU A 218 -14.94 9.50 -0.59
N ASP A 219 -15.07 8.99 0.64
CA ASP A 219 -16.29 9.11 1.45
C ASP A 219 -16.61 10.59 1.67
N PHE A 220 -15.61 11.41 2.03
CA PHE A 220 -15.77 12.87 2.17
C PHE A 220 -16.21 13.56 0.87
N ILE A 221 -15.60 13.20 -0.27
CA ILE A 221 -15.95 13.77 -1.58
C ILE A 221 -17.42 13.46 -1.93
N VAL A 222 -17.83 12.20 -1.76
CA VAL A 222 -19.18 11.74 -2.10
C VAL A 222 -20.21 12.40 -1.20
N GLU A 223 -19.96 12.45 0.10
CA GLU A 223 -20.87 13.07 1.07
C GLU A 223 -21.08 14.56 0.81
N LEU A 224 -20.01 15.32 0.54
CA LEU A 224 -20.16 16.74 0.23
C LEU A 224 -20.95 16.99 -1.06
N LYS A 225 -20.77 16.15 -2.08
CA LYS A 225 -21.49 16.27 -3.35
C LYS A 225 -22.97 15.91 -3.24
N ASN A 226 -23.30 14.87 -2.48
CA ASN A 226 -24.69 14.43 -2.33
C ASN A 226 -25.54 15.47 -1.58
N ASP A 227 -24.92 16.21 -0.67
CA ASP A 227 -25.56 17.20 0.18
C ASP A 227 -25.26 18.65 -0.27
N ASP A 228 -24.92 18.89 -1.54
CA ASP A 228 -24.51 20.23 -2.01
C ASP A 228 -25.69 21.20 -2.15
N PHE A 229 -25.86 22.05 -1.13
CA PHE A 229 -26.80 23.19 -1.15
C PHE A 229 -26.11 24.54 -1.41
N SER A 230 -24.84 24.55 -1.84
CA SER A 230 -24.06 25.78 -2.00
C SER A 230 -24.73 26.77 -2.95
N ASP A 231 -25.20 26.30 -4.11
CA ASP A 231 -25.89 27.15 -5.09
C ASP A 231 -27.18 27.73 -4.53
N PHE A 232 -27.94 26.96 -3.75
CA PHE A 232 -29.13 27.48 -3.09
C PHE A 232 -28.76 28.60 -2.11
N ILE A 233 -27.85 28.34 -1.17
CA ILE A 233 -27.50 29.24 -0.07
C ILE A 233 -26.84 30.54 -0.58
N LEU A 234 -25.98 30.43 -1.59
CA LEU A 234 -25.26 31.57 -2.16
C LEU A 234 -26.20 32.50 -2.96
N ASN A 235 -27.15 31.93 -3.71
CA ASN A 235 -28.06 32.71 -4.56
C ASN A 235 -29.12 33.52 -3.79
N GLN A 236 -29.33 33.25 -2.50
CA GLN A 236 -30.34 33.98 -1.72
C GLN A 236 -29.97 35.43 -1.35
N LYS A 237 -28.73 35.86 -1.57
CA LYS A 237 -28.25 37.19 -1.16
C LYS A 237 -29.00 38.35 -1.80
N ASN A 238 -29.54 38.12 -3.00
CA ASN A 238 -30.29 39.12 -3.76
C ASN A 238 -31.81 38.95 -3.61
N SER A 239 -32.26 37.95 -2.85
CA SER A 239 -33.67 37.65 -2.62
C SER A 239 -34.26 38.44 -1.45
N LYS A 240 -35.57 38.64 -1.48
CA LYS A 240 -36.34 39.23 -0.37
C LYS A 240 -37.51 38.33 0.01
N ILE A 241 -37.89 38.38 1.28
CA ILE A 241 -39.13 37.81 1.81
C ILE A 241 -39.96 38.97 2.33
N GLY A 242 -41.02 39.34 1.61
CA GLY A 242 -41.72 40.60 1.83
C GLY A 242 -40.77 41.79 1.65
N ASP A 243 -40.72 42.67 2.65
CA ASP A 243 -39.84 43.85 2.63
C ASP A 243 -38.43 43.58 3.18
N THR A 244 -38.25 42.47 3.89
CA THR A 244 -36.96 42.07 4.48
C THR A 244 -36.07 41.33 3.49
N LYS A 245 -34.75 41.58 3.56
CA LYS A 245 -33.78 40.75 2.82
C LYS A 245 -33.88 39.31 3.29
N TYR A 246 -33.81 38.37 2.36
CA TYR A 246 -33.90 36.95 2.67
C TYR A 246 -32.82 36.53 3.68
N THR A 247 -31.59 37.04 3.51
CA THR A 247 -30.46 36.73 4.41
C THR A 247 -30.71 37.21 5.84
N GLU A 248 -31.26 38.41 6.02
CA GLU A 248 -31.64 38.94 7.35
C GLU A 248 -32.74 38.10 8.00
N TYR A 249 -33.74 37.69 7.22
CA TYR A 249 -34.82 36.84 7.69
C TYR A 249 -34.31 35.46 8.16
N ILE A 250 -33.46 34.81 7.35
CA ILE A 250 -32.88 33.51 7.71
C ILE A 250 -31.92 33.62 8.89
N SER A 251 -31.06 34.64 8.93
CA SER A 251 -30.16 34.87 10.07
C SER A 251 -30.94 34.98 11.39
N LYS A 252 -32.10 35.67 11.37
CA LYS A 252 -32.99 35.74 12.52
C LYS A 252 -33.58 34.38 12.89
N MET A 253 -34.11 33.64 11.91
CA MET A 253 -34.68 32.30 12.12
C MET A 253 -33.66 31.30 12.69
N ILE A 254 -32.42 31.31 12.20
CA ILE A 254 -31.34 30.45 12.70
C ILE A 254 -30.98 30.84 14.14
N LYS A 255 -30.92 32.14 14.43
CA LYS A 255 -30.57 32.65 15.77
C LYS A 255 -31.61 32.27 16.82
N GLU A 256 -32.90 32.34 16.46
CA GLU A 256 -34.05 32.04 17.32
C GLU A 256 -34.48 30.56 17.29
N TYR A 257 -33.69 29.69 16.66
CA TYR A 257 -34.04 28.27 16.52
C TYR A 257 -33.87 27.52 17.85
N GLU A 258 -34.96 26.90 18.33
CA GLU A 258 -35.01 26.11 19.57
C GLU A 258 -35.37 24.62 19.34
N GLY A 259 -35.62 24.24 18.09
CA GLY A 259 -36.09 22.90 17.72
C GLY A 259 -34.99 21.84 17.69
N GLU A 260 -35.40 20.59 17.46
CA GLU A 260 -34.45 19.52 17.17
C GLU A 260 -33.87 19.70 15.76
N VAL A 261 -32.56 19.90 15.68
CA VAL A 261 -31.83 20.08 14.41
C VAL A 261 -31.87 18.77 13.64
N LYS A 262 -32.88 18.60 12.78
CA LYS A 262 -33.04 17.45 11.88
C LYS A 262 -33.42 17.93 10.49
N PRO A 263 -33.01 17.23 9.42
CA PRO A 263 -33.51 17.51 8.08
C PRO A 263 -35.02 17.24 8.07
N LEU A 264 -35.84 18.30 8.11
CA LEU A 264 -37.29 18.23 8.21
C LEU A 264 -37.93 18.76 6.93
N GLY A 265 -38.23 17.87 5.99
CA GLY A 265 -39.05 18.15 4.80
C GLY A 265 -38.63 19.38 3.98
N SER A 266 -39.57 19.93 3.21
CA SER A 266 -39.38 21.16 2.43
C SER A 266 -39.54 22.41 3.30
N ASN A 267 -38.55 22.70 4.14
CA ASN A 267 -38.45 23.92 4.95
C ASN A 267 -37.33 24.82 4.42
N LEU A 268 -37.50 26.14 4.53
CA LEU A 268 -36.47 27.16 4.26
C LEU A 268 -35.18 26.92 5.05
N LEU A 269 -35.25 26.30 6.23
CA LEU A 269 -34.08 25.98 7.05
C LEU A 269 -33.34 24.69 6.62
N THR A 270 -33.96 23.83 5.81
CA THR A 270 -33.37 22.52 5.45
C THR A 270 -31.95 22.64 4.86
N PRO A 271 -31.67 23.55 3.91
CA PRO A 271 -30.31 23.74 3.37
C PRO A 271 -29.28 24.11 4.45
N TYR A 272 -29.66 24.91 5.43
CA TYR A 272 -28.79 25.37 6.52
C TYR A 272 -28.56 24.27 7.56
N VAL A 273 -29.57 23.44 7.82
CA VAL A 273 -29.43 22.25 8.68
C VAL A 273 -28.44 21.26 8.04
N VAL A 274 -28.52 21.06 6.72
CA VAL A 274 -27.56 20.23 5.99
C VAL A 274 -26.15 20.82 6.05
N LEU A 275 -26.00 22.14 5.85
CA LEU A 275 -24.72 22.85 6.01
C LEU A 275 -24.14 22.65 7.41
N TYR A 276 -24.94 22.73 8.47
CA TYR A 276 -24.50 22.47 9.84
C TYR A 276 -23.88 21.07 10.01
N TYR A 277 -24.53 20.03 9.48
CA TYR A 277 -23.99 18.68 9.51
C TYR A 277 -22.76 18.49 8.61
N GLN A 278 -22.71 19.18 7.46
CA GLN A 278 -21.51 19.18 6.62
C GLN A 278 -20.31 19.78 7.34
N ILE A 279 -20.48 20.91 8.01
CA ILE A 279 -19.40 21.56 8.78
C ILE A 279 -18.84 20.60 9.85
N LYS A 280 -19.71 19.90 10.59
CA LYS A 280 -19.29 18.89 11.58
C LYS A 280 -18.47 17.78 10.94
N ARG A 281 -18.95 17.19 9.85
CA ARG A 281 -18.22 16.16 9.10
C ARG A 281 -16.89 16.66 8.55
N SER A 282 -16.83 17.91 8.08
CA SER A 282 -15.59 18.53 7.62
C SER A 282 -14.55 18.68 8.72
N ILE A 283 -14.96 18.98 9.96
CA ILE A 283 -14.07 19.03 11.12
C ILE A 283 -13.50 17.64 11.39
N GLU A 284 -14.36 16.63 11.48
CA GLU A 284 -13.97 15.23 11.69
C GLU A 284 -13.03 14.73 10.58
N PHE A 285 -13.34 15.03 9.32
CA PHE A 285 -12.50 14.69 8.18
C PHE A 285 -11.09 15.28 8.31
N ILE A 286 -10.95 16.56 8.66
CA ILE A 286 -9.64 17.20 8.78
C ILE A 286 -8.81 16.56 9.90
N GLU A 287 -9.43 16.22 11.03
CA GLU A 287 -8.75 15.54 12.14
C GLU A 287 -8.25 14.15 11.72
N GLN A 288 -9.13 13.35 11.10
CA GLN A 288 -8.79 12.02 10.61
C GLN A 288 -7.75 12.07 9.50
N TYR A 289 -7.84 13.05 8.60
CA TYR A 289 -6.86 13.27 7.54
C TYR A 289 -5.47 13.54 8.13
N LYS A 290 -5.37 14.51 9.05
CA LYS A 290 -4.11 14.86 9.73
C LYS A 290 -3.52 13.67 10.49
N TYR A 291 -4.37 12.87 11.17
CA TYR A 291 -3.94 11.65 11.83
C TYR A 291 -3.32 10.63 10.86
N ASN A 292 -4.00 10.36 9.74
CA ASN A 292 -3.52 9.43 8.71
C ASN A 292 -2.19 9.90 8.10
N ILE A 293 -2.07 11.19 7.76
CA ILE A 293 -0.80 11.77 7.28
C ILE A 293 0.33 11.57 8.30
N GLY A 294 0.04 11.69 9.60
CA GLY A 294 1.01 11.47 10.67
C GLY A 294 1.56 10.04 10.72
N GLN A 295 0.77 9.03 10.33
CA GLN A 295 1.22 7.63 10.24
C GLN A 295 2.08 7.36 8.99
N ILE A 296 1.93 8.19 7.95
CA ILE A 296 2.64 8.04 6.68
C ILE A 296 4.02 8.70 6.73
N LYS A 297 4.16 9.84 7.41
CA LYS A 297 5.40 10.61 7.54
C LYS A 297 6.47 9.79 8.25
#